data_AF-R3TW53-F1
#
_entry.id   AF-R3TW53-F1
#
_cell.length_a   1.000
_cell.length_b   1.000
_cell.length_c   1.000
_cell.angle_alpha   90.00
_cell.angle_beta   90.00
_cell.angle_gamma   90.00
#
_symmetry.space_group_name_H-M   'P 1'
#
loop_
_entity.id
_entity.type
_entity.pdbx_description
1 polymer ?
#
loop_
_entity_poly.entity_id
_entity_poly.type
_entity_poly.pdbx_seq_one_letter_code
_entity_poly.pdbx_strand_id
1 'polypeptide(L)'
;MRYVKTVYLNEYIRPAQYFYSLHLVPFRKVSSKRVNIEGTVYNFWSIPKIKKRDYLLAFPLEKIDHFIVLEYTDPYQYLTLPTNKVYKRTDFKMKKRRVEYIYDDWERAD
;
A
#
# COMPACT_ATOMS: atom_id res chain seq x y z
N MET A 1 2.45 -3.89 -5.53
CA MET A 1 1.35 -3.34 -4.70
C MET A 1 0.02 -3.43 -5.44
N ARG A 2 -1.09 -3.61 -4.73
CA ARG A 2 -2.47 -3.65 -5.25
C ARG A 2 -3.33 -2.59 -4.58
N TYR A 3 -4.06 -1.79 -5.36
CA TYR A 3 -5.13 -0.95 -4.85
C TYR A 3 -6.28 -1.81 -4.29
N VAL A 4 -6.66 -1.57 -3.04
CA VAL A 4 -7.77 -2.26 -2.38
C VAL A 4 -8.99 -1.36 -2.37
N LYS A 5 -8.88 -0.18 -1.76
CA LYS A 5 -9.96 0.80 -1.65
C LYS A 5 -9.45 2.17 -1.23
N THR A 6 -10.30 3.18 -1.39
CA THR A 6 -10.17 4.49 -0.74
C THR A 6 -11.16 4.55 0.43
N VAL A 7 -10.73 5.08 1.56
CA VAL A 7 -11.57 5.32 2.75
C VAL A 7 -11.63 6.82 2.96
N TYR A 8 -12.84 7.39 2.92
CA TYR A 8 -13.09 8.80 3.21
C TYR A 8 -13.31 9.00 4.71
N LEU A 9 -12.79 10.11 5.22
CA LEU A 9 -12.86 10.50 6.62
C LEU A 9 -13.94 11.58 6.76
N ASN A 10 -14.79 11.45 7.77
CA ASN A 10 -15.85 12.44 8.03
C ASN A 10 -15.30 13.74 8.63
N GLU A 11 -14.12 13.66 9.24
CA GLU A 11 -13.44 14.78 9.91
C GLU A 11 -11.94 14.73 9.62
N TYR A 12 -11.27 15.88 9.75
CA TYR A 12 -9.82 15.93 9.65
C TYR A 12 -9.18 15.23 10.85
N ILE A 13 -8.41 14.17 10.59
CA ILE A 13 -7.66 13.43 11.62
C ILE A 13 -6.24 13.17 11.14
N ARG A 14 -5.25 13.42 12.00
CA ARG A 14 -3.85 13.13 11.66
C ARG A 14 -3.65 11.61 11.59
N PRO A 15 -2.79 11.07 10.69
CA PRO A 15 -2.65 9.62 10.51
C PRO A 15 -2.31 8.87 11.81
N ALA A 16 -1.40 9.43 12.63
CA ALA A 16 -1.05 8.83 13.92
C ALA A 16 -2.25 8.77 14.89
N GLN A 17 -3.08 9.81 14.95
CA GLN A 17 -4.30 9.82 15.77
C GLN A 17 -5.29 8.77 15.28
N TYR A 18 -5.45 8.63 13.96
CA TYR A 18 -6.30 7.60 13.36
C TYR A 18 -5.83 6.18 13.70
N PHE A 19 -4.52 5.93 13.70
CA PHE A 19 -4.01 4.62 14.09
C PHE A 19 -4.18 4.33 15.57
N TYR A 20 -4.00 5.32 16.44
CA TYR A 20 -4.25 5.17 17.87
C TYR A 20 -5.73 4.87 18.18
N SER A 21 -6.68 5.58 17.56
CA SER A 21 -8.11 5.34 17.79
C SER A 21 -8.54 3.92 17.40
N LEU A 22 -7.87 3.32 16.42
CA LEU A 22 -8.11 1.96 15.97
C LEU A 22 -7.21 0.90 16.63
N HIS A 23 -6.37 1.29 17.61
CA HIS A 23 -5.40 0.40 18.26
C HIS A 23 -4.47 -0.32 17.27
N LEU A 24 -4.15 0.32 16.14
CA LEU A 24 -3.28 -0.22 15.09
C LEU A 24 -1.79 0.05 15.39
N VAL A 25 -1.30 -0.49 16.51
CA VAL A 25 0.07 -0.31 16.99
C VAL A 25 0.85 -1.63 16.88
N PRO A 26 2.12 -1.64 16.41
CA PRO A 26 2.92 -0.50 15.98
C PRO A 26 2.59 -0.01 14.56
N PHE A 27 2.60 1.31 14.36
CA PHE A 27 2.54 1.94 13.05
C PHE A 27 3.80 2.77 12.77
N ARG A 28 4.15 2.94 11.49
CA ARG A 28 5.32 3.73 11.08
C ARG A 28 5.05 4.44 9.76
N LYS A 29 5.49 5.70 9.67
CA LYS A 29 5.65 6.38 8.37
C LYS A 29 6.85 5.78 7.64
N VAL A 30 6.63 5.10 6.52
CA VAL A 30 7.66 4.24 5.90
C VAL A 30 8.58 4.94 4.90
N SER A 31 8.23 6.14 4.44
CA SER A 31 9.10 6.94 3.57
C SER A 31 8.84 8.43 3.69
N SER A 32 9.87 9.23 3.38
CA SER A 32 9.71 10.64 3.00
C SER A 32 9.33 10.81 1.53
N LYS A 33 9.38 9.73 0.70
CA LYS A 33 8.93 9.79 -0.70
C LYS A 33 7.46 10.16 -0.76
N ARG A 34 7.22 11.20 -1.56
CA ARG A 34 5.91 11.70 -1.95
C ARG A 34 5.52 11.03 -3.26
N VAL A 35 4.41 10.33 -3.27
CA VAL A 35 3.90 9.68 -4.49
C VAL A 35 2.62 10.39 -4.91
N ASN A 36 2.58 10.83 -6.16
CA ASN A 36 1.40 11.45 -6.75
C ASN A 36 0.49 10.36 -7.34
N ILE A 37 -0.71 10.21 -6.79
CA ILE A 37 -1.74 9.31 -7.33
C ILE A 37 -2.92 10.17 -7.72
N GLU A 38 -3.23 10.21 -9.02
CA GLU A 38 -4.37 10.94 -9.60
C GLU A 38 -4.41 12.42 -9.18
N GLY A 39 -3.24 13.07 -9.13
CA GLY A 39 -3.11 14.49 -8.80
C GLY A 39 -2.98 14.78 -7.30
N THR A 40 -3.21 13.79 -6.43
CA THR A 40 -3.03 13.95 -4.98
C THR A 40 -1.69 13.36 -4.53
N VAL A 41 -0.96 14.09 -3.68
CA VAL A 41 0.33 13.64 -3.15
C VAL A 41 0.13 12.92 -1.82
N TYR A 42 0.63 11.69 -1.71
CA TYR A 42 0.46 10.85 -0.52
C TYR A 42 1.78 10.52 0.19
N ASN A 43 1.67 10.30 1.50
CA ASN A 43 2.67 9.62 2.34
C ASN A 43 2.18 8.22 2.71
N PHE A 44 3.08 7.24 2.67
CA PHE A 44 2.77 5.87 3.09
C PHE A 44 3.05 5.63 4.56
N TRP A 45 2.17 4.85 5.16
CA TRP A 45 2.23 4.37 6.53
C TRP A 45 2.05 2.86 6.55
N SER A 46 2.94 2.16 7.25
CA SER A 46 2.77 0.75 7.57
C SER A 46 2.06 0.61 8.91
N ILE A 47 1.23 -0.40 8.98
CA ILE A 47 0.52 -0.83 10.18
C ILE A 47 0.88 -2.30 10.46
N PRO A 48 0.52 -2.84 11.63
CA PRO A 48 0.73 -4.25 11.92
C PRO A 48 0.02 -5.12 10.89
N LYS A 49 0.54 -6.33 10.71
CA LYS A 49 -0.08 -7.29 9.79
C LYS A 49 -1.51 -7.60 10.24
N ILE A 50 -2.48 -7.37 9.36
CA ILE A 50 -3.88 -7.71 9.61
C ILE A 50 -4.15 -9.04 8.89
N LYS A 51 -4.32 -10.12 9.68
CA LYS A 51 -4.49 -11.49 9.18
C LYS A 51 -3.26 -11.97 8.37
N LYS A 52 -3.47 -12.60 7.21
CA LYS A 52 -2.42 -13.13 6.32
C LYS A 52 -1.89 -12.12 5.29
N ARG A 53 -2.32 -10.85 5.33
CA ARG A 53 -1.99 -9.85 4.30
C ARG A 53 -1.35 -8.60 4.91
N ASP A 54 -0.49 -7.98 4.13
CA ASP A 54 0.26 -6.80 4.53
C ASP A 54 -0.25 -5.57 3.77
N TYR A 55 -0.45 -4.46 4.51
CA TYR A 55 -1.11 -3.27 3.99
C TYR A 55 -0.31 -1.99 4.28
N LEU A 56 -0.27 -1.12 3.28
CA LEU A 56 0.15 0.28 3.40
C LEU A 56 -1.08 1.17 3.29
N LEU A 57 -1.08 2.22 4.10
CA LEU A 57 -2.07 3.27 4.07
C LEU A 57 -1.42 4.54 3.52
N ALA A 58 -1.98 5.08 2.45
CA ALA A 58 -1.50 6.30 1.81
C ALA A 58 -2.41 7.46 2.23
N PHE A 59 -1.90 8.39 3.04
CA PHE A 59 -2.63 9.58 3.46
C PHE A 59 -2.18 10.79 2.62
N PRO A 60 -3.11 11.63 2.12
CA PRO A 60 -2.77 12.87 1.45
C PRO A 60 -1.88 13.75 2.31
N LEU A 61 -1.00 14.52 1.66
CA LEU A 61 -0.07 15.40 2.36
C LEU A 61 -0.74 16.70 2.84
N GLU A 62 -1.59 17.28 1.99
CA GLU A 62 -2.16 18.62 2.22
C GLU A 62 -3.52 18.55 2.92
N LYS A 63 -4.50 17.91 2.28
CA LYS A 63 -5.86 17.78 2.81
C LYS A 63 -6.14 16.32 3.17
N ILE A 64 -6.00 15.99 4.45
CA ILE A 64 -6.27 14.65 4.97
C ILE A 64 -7.78 14.49 5.18
N ASP A 65 -8.49 14.17 4.11
CA ASP A 65 -9.93 13.84 4.09
C ASP A 65 -10.21 12.41 3.64
N HIS A 66 -9.18 11.66 3.25
CA HIS A 66 -9.26 10.25 2.90
C HIS A 66 -7.90 9.56 3.05
N PHE A 67 -7.86 8.25 2.86
CA PHE A 67 -6.64 7.50 2.63
C PHE A 67 -6.87 6.32 1.68
N ILE A 68 -5.80 5.90 1.00
CA ILE A 68 -5.82 4.74 0.11
C ILE A 68 -5.24 3.53 0.83
N VAL A 69 -5.91 2.39 0.73
CA VAL A 69 -5.42 1.10 1.21
C VAL A 69 -4.75 0.37 0.05
N LEU A 70 -3.47 0.04 0.23
CA LEU A 70 -2.67 -0.70 -0.72
C LEU A 70 -2.17 -2.00 -0.09
N GLU A 71 -2.39 -3.13 -0.74
CA GLU A 71 -1.81 -4.41 -0.34
C GLU A 71 -0.43 -4.59 -1.00
N TYR A 72 0.52 -5.17 -0.27
CA TYR A 72 1.86 -5.44 -0.80
C TYR A 72 2.32 -6.85 -0.47
N THR A 73 3.27 -7.37 -1.25
CA THR A 73 3.92 -8.67 -1.01
C THR A 73 5.31 -8.53 -0.39
N ASP A 74 5.94 -7.38 -0.60
CA ASP A 74 7.24 -7.02 -0.06
C ASP A 74 7.10 -5.62 0.55
N PRO A 75 7.46 -5.44 1.83
CA PRO A 75 7.32 -4.17 2.53
C PRO A 75 8.03 -3.03 1.85
N TYR A 76 9.10 -3.26 1.07
CA TYR A 76 9.88 -2.20 0.44
C TYR A 76 9.40 -1.83 -0.98
N GLN A 77 8.33 -2.44 -1.50
CA GLN A 77 7.81 -2.13 -2.85
C GLN A 77 7.47 -0.65 -3.06
N TYR A 78 7.13 0.08 -2.01
CA TYR A 78 6.86 1.52 -2.13
C TYR A 78 8.12 2.34 -2.47
N LEU A 79 9.32 1.85 -2.13
CA LEU A 79 10.58 2.53 -2.42
C LEU A 79 10.89 2.55 -3.92
N THR A 80 10.39 1.57 -4.67
CA THR A 80 10.63 1.45 -6.10
C THR A 80 9.73 2.37 -6.93
N LEU A 81 8.77 3.07 -6.32
CA LEU A 81 7.92 4.04 -7.01
C LEU A 81 8.72 5.32 -7.34
N PRO A 82 8.95 5.65 -8.63
CA PRO A 82 9.42 6.98 -9.02
C PRO A 82 8.49 8.09 -8.53
N THR A 83 9.06 9.17 -8.00
CA THR A 83 8.32 10.33 -7.46
C THR A 83 7.89 11.32 -8.54
N ASN A 84 8.52 11.29 -9.71
CA ASN A 84 8.21 12.13 -10.88
C ASN A 84 7.02 11.60 -11.71
N LYS A 85 6.53 10.39 -11.42
CA LYS A 85 5.39 9.80 -12.12
C LYS A 85 4.09 10.12 -11.39
N VAL A 86 3.06 10.50 -12.14
CA VAL A 86 1.68 10.51 -11.67
C VAL A 86 1.08 9.13 -11.90
N TYR A 87 0.70 8.45 -10.82
CA TYR A 87 0.12 7.11 -10.86
C TYR A 87 -1.39 7.18 -10.97
N LYS A 88 -1.98 6.19 -11.63
CA LYS A 88 -3.41 5.89 -11.53
C LYS A 88 -3.63 4.79 -10.51
N ARG A 89 -4.81 4.73 -9.88
CA ARG A 89 -5.16 3.58 -9.01
C ARG A 89 -5.04 2.24 -9.75
N THR A 90 -5.31 2.25 -11.05
CA THR A 90 -5.16 1.09 -11.95
C THR A 90 -3.73 0.64 -12.18
N ASP A 91 -2.72 1.46 -11.87
CA ASP A 91 -1.31 1.09 -11.95
C ASP A 91 -0.91 0.14 -10.81
N PHE A 92 -1.65 0.18 -9.71
CA PHE A 92 -1.46 -0.71 -8.56
C PHE A 92 -2.25 -2.00 -8.77
N LYS A 93 -1.77 -2.83 -9.70
CA LYS A 93 -2.23 -4.20 -9.89
C LYS A 93 -1.09 -5.13 -9.52
N MET A 94 -1.23 -5.80 -8.38
CA MET A 94 -0.27 -6.84 -7.99
C MET A 94 -0.31 -7.93 -9.05
N LYS A 95 0.83 -8.18 -9.72
CA LYS A 95 0.96 -9.35 -10.59
C LYS A 95 0.56 -10.57 -9.75
N LYS A 96 -0.31 -11.44 -10.28
CA LYS A 96 -0.49 -12.77 -9.68
C LYS A 96 0.91 -13.36 -9.59
N ARG A 97 1.35 -13.75 -8.38
CA ARG A 97 2.51 -14.63 -8.25
C ARG A 97 2.15 -15.85 -9.11
N ARG A 98 2.88 -16.09 -10.20
CA ARG A 98 2.97 -17.45 -10.73
C ARG A 98 3.57 -18.23 -9.57
N VAL A 99 2.77 -19.10 -8.97
CA VAL A 99 3.33 -20.14 -8.11
C VAL A 99 3.95 -21.10 -9.12
N GLU A 100 5.21 -20.86 -9.47
CA GLU A 100 6.01 -21.90 -10.12
C GLU A 100 6.21 -22.97 -9.05
N TYR A 101 5.36 -23.99 -9.10
CA TYR A 101 5.63 -25.21 -8.37
C TYR A 101 6.87 -25.81 -9.02
N ILE A 102 7.95 -25.93 -8.24
CA ILE A 102 9.23 -26.56 -8.64
C ILE A 102 9.03 -28.04 -9.06
N TYR A 103 7.81 -28.57 -8.92
CA TYR A 103 7.43 -29.93 -9.30
C TYR A 103 6.80 -30.06 -10.70
N ASP A 104 6.45 -28.98 -11.40
CA ASP A 104 5.89 -29.07 -12.77
C ASP A 104 6.94 -29.47 -13.83
N ASP A 105 8.23 -29.45 -13.49
CA ASP A 105 9.33 -29.88 -14.38
C ASP A 105 9.66 -31.39 -14.26
N TRP A 106 8.98 -32.15 -13.40
CA TRP A 106 9.21 -33.60 -13.26
C TRP A 106 8.34 -34.49 -14.16
N GLU A 107 7.30 -33.94 -14.83
CA GLU A 107 6.42 -34.70 -15.74
C GLU A 107 6.74 -34.53 -17.23
N ARG A 108 7.92 -33.98 -17.58
CA ARG A 108 8.41 -33.96 -18.97
C ARG A 108 9.75 -34.67 -19.09
N ALA A 109 9.76 -35.93 -18.69
CA ALA A 109 10.78 -36.88 -19.08
C ALA A 109 10.06 -38.13 -19.61
N ASP A 110 9.45 -38.00 -20.79
CA ASP A 110 9.09 -39.09 -21.69
C ASP A 110 9.58 -38.74 -23.10
#